data_AF-A0A1V6NBQ0-F1
#
_entry.id   AF-A0A1V6NBQ0-F1
#
_cell.length_a   1.000
_cell.length_b   1.000
_cell.length_c   1.000
_cell.angle_alpha   90.00
_cell.angle_beta   90.00
_cell.angle_gamma   90.00
#
_symmetry.space_group_name_H-M   'P 1'
#
loop_
_entity.id
_entity.type
_entity.pdbx_description
1 polymer ?
#
loop_
_entity_poly.entity_id
_entity_poly.type
_entity_poly.pdbx_seq_one_letter_code
_entity_poly.pdbx_strand_id
1 'polypeptide(L)'
;MVARSKDLTPAIRERICELHSIGWGYKRIHTRYPAIPLSTIQYTVKKESERREGVSKPRSGRPKKLTEADKDRLLNAIHGDPKITAEDMLAEVDHKVKYRSIQRLLNAENMRKWRCSWRPFLKEEHALKRLQWAHRYRHFTPEDWARVFWSDECTVERGIGVRREWTFIRPKDQPREDNVKDYHTEGSK
;
A
#
# COMPACT_ATOMS: atom_id res chain seq x y z
N MET A 1 8.08 17.35 -34.78
CA MET A 1 7.20 16.73 -33.78
C MET A 1 5.76 17.08 -34.12
N VAL A 2 4.96 16.14 -34.63
CA VAL A 2 3.54 16.41 -34.92
C VAL A 2 2.77 16.42 -33.59
N ALA A 3 2.08 17.52 -33.30
CA ALA A 3 1.25 17.62 -32.11
C ALA A 3 0.20 16.50 -32.12
N ARG A 4 0.15 15.70 -31.05
CA ARG A 4 -0.78 14.59 -30.90
C ARG A 4 -2.21 15.15 -30.92
N SER A 5 -3.08 14.64 -31.80
CA SER A 5 -4.47 15.11 -31.87
C SER A 5 -5.20 14.84 -30.56
N LYS A 6 -6.03 15.81 -30.13
CA LYS A 6 -6.89 15.66 -28.96
C LYS A 6 -7.98 14.63 -29.28
N ASP A 7 -8.27 13.75 -28.32
CA ASP A 7 -9.41 12.84 -28.41
C ASP A 7 -10.72 13.63 -28.55
N LEU A 8 -11.67 13.11 -29.34
CA LEU A 8 -13.03 13.67 -29.39
C LEU A 8 -13.69 13.64 -28.00
N THR A 9 -14.42 14.70 -27.66
CA THR A 9 -15.21 14.76 -26.44
C THR A 9 -16.38 13.77 -26.49
N PRO A 10 -16.85 13.26 -25.34
CA PRO A 10 -18.00 12.37 -25.27
C PRO A 10 -19.24 12.92 -25.99
N ALA A 11 -19.57 14.19 -25.77
CA ALA A 11 -20.70 14.86 -26.41
C ALA A 11 -20.62 14.86 -27.96
N ILE A 12 -19.42 15.06 -28.52
CA ILE A 12 -19.26 15.01 -29.98
C ILE A 12 -19.41 13.57 -30.49
N ARG A 13 -18.93 12.58 -29.75
CA ARG A 13 -19.08 11.16 -30.12
C ARG A 13 -20.54 10.73 -30.10
N GLU A 14 -21.26 11.08 -29.04
CA GLU A 14 -22.71 10.84 -28.94
C GLU A 14 -23.44 11.49 -30.11
N ARG A 15 -23.13 12.75 -30.41
CA ARG A 15 -23.77 13.46 -31.52
C ARG A 15 -23.50 12.81 -32.89
N ILE A 16 -22.30 12.28 -33.11
CA ILE A 16 -21.97 11.50 -34.32
C ILE A 16 -22.81 10.22 -34.38
N CYS A 17 -22.93 9.51 -33.26
CA CYS A 17 -23.69 8.27 -33.17
C CYS A 17 -25.20 8.49 -33.34
N GLU A 18 -25.76 9.57 -32.78
CA GLU A 18 -27.14 10.01 -32.99
C GLU A 18 -27.42 10.33 -34.46
N LEU A 19 -26.55 11.10 -35.13
CA LEU A 19 -26.76 11.44 -36.54
C LEU A 19 -26.73 10.18 -37.41
N HIS A 20 -25.85 9.23 -37.08
CA HIS A 20 -25.80 7.95 -37.77
C HIS A 20 -27.03 7.09 -37.48
N SER A 21 -27.58 7.09 -36.25
CA SER A 21 -28.80 6.33 -35.92
C SER A 21 -30.04 6.87 -36.64
N ILE A 22 -30.07 8.17 -36.94
CA ILE A 22 -31.11 8.82 -37.77
C ILE A 22 -30.87 8.56 -39.28
N GLY A 23 -29.87 7.75 -39.65
CA GLY A 23 -29.61 7.31 -41.02
C GLY A 23 -28.71 8.23 -41.84
N TRP A 24 -27.98 9.17 -41.22
CA TRP A 24 -27.02 9.99 -41.96
C TRP A 24 -25.79 9.18 -42.37
N GLY A 25 -25.46 9.19 -43.67
CA GLY A 25 -24.22 8.61 -44.17
C GLY A 25 -22.97 9.36 -43.68
N TYR A 26 -21.84 8.65 -43.55
CA TYR A 26 -20.59 9.19 -42.99
C TYR A 26 -20.10 10.48 -43.66
N LYS A 27 -20.20 10.58 -45.00
CA LYS A 27 -19.80 11.79 -45.75
C LYS A 27 -20.63 13.00 -45.34
N ARG A 28 -21.95 12.81 -45.15
CA ARG A 28 -22.87 13.85 -44.71
C ARG A 28 -22.56 14.33 -43.29
N ILE A 29 -22.21 13.41 -42.39
CA ILE A 29 -21.77 13.74 -41.03
C ILE A 29 -20.45 14.52 -41.08
N HIS A 30 -19.50 14.15 -41.95
CA HIS A 30 -18.25 14.88 -42.14
C HIS A 30 -18.47 16.29 -42.70
N THR A 31 -19.40 16.49 -43.65
CA THR A 31 -19.77 17.82 -44.12
C THR A 31 -20.30 18.71 -42.98
N ARG A 32 -21.00 18.13 -42.00
CA ARG A 32 -21.46 18.86 -40.81
C ARG A 32 -20.33 19.17 -39.82
N TYR A 33 -19.35 18.27 -39.71
CA TYR A 33 -18.19 18.40 -38.83
C TYR A 33 -16.86 18.27 -39.62
N PRO A 34 -16.49 19.26 -40.43
CA PRO A 34 -15.34 19.15 -41.34
C PRO A 34 -13.99 19.06 -40.60
N ALA A 35 -13.94 19.54 -39.35
CA ALA A 35 -12.76 19.41 -38.49
C ALA A 35 -12.50 17.97 -38.01
N ILE A 36 -13.47 17.06 -38.13
CA ILE A 36 -13.34 15.67 -37.72
C ILE A 36 -13.10 14.80 -38.97
N PRO A 37 -11.95 14.12 -39.08
CA PRO A 37 -11.66 13.27 -40.23
C PRO A 37 -12.71 12.18 -40.40
N LEU A 38 -13.04 11.85 -41.66
CA LEU A 38 -14.00 10.80 -42.00
C LEU A 38 -13.68 9.45 -41.34
N SER A 39 -12.39 9.09 -41.26
CA SER A 39 -11.90 7.89 -40.58
C SER A 39 -12.24 7.87 -39.09
N THR A 40 -12.22 9.04 -38.44
CA THR A 40 -12.56 9.18 -37.01
C THR A 40 -14.06 9.04 -36.79
N ILE A 41 -14.89 9.56 -37.70
CA ILE A 41 -16.35 9.37 -37.66
C ILE A 41 -16.71 7.89 -37.77
N GLN A 42 -16.15 7.20 -38.78
CA GLN A 42 -16.35 5.75 -38.97
C GLN A 42 -15.88 4.94 -37.75
N TYR A 43 -14.68 5.25 -37.24
CA TYR A 43 -14.15 4.60 -36.04
C TYR A 43 -15.03 4.86 -34.81
N THR A 44 -15.59 6.06 -34.69
CA THR A 44 -16.48 6.44 -33.59
C THR A 44 -17.74 5.58 -33.61
N VAL A 45 -18.45 5.53 -34.74
CA VAL A 45 -19.65 4.70 -34.92
C VAL A 45 -19.35 3.22 -34.69
N LYS A 46 -18.27 2.70 -35.28
CA LYS A 46 -17.89 1.27 -35.14
C LYS A 46 -17.58 0.86 -33.70
N LYS A 47 -17.01 1.77 -32.90
CA LYS A 47 -16.62 1.51 -31.51
C LYS A 47 -17.68 1.92 -30.48
N GLU A 48 -18.85 2.35 -30.92
CA GLU A 48 -19.88 2.85 -30.00
C GLU A 48 -20.33 1.79 -29.00
N SER A 49 -20.63 0.57 -29.48
CA SER A 49 -21.01 -0.56 -28.62
C SER A 49 -19.95 -0.97 -27.60
N GLU A 50 -18.69 -0.64 -27.86
CA GLU A 50 -17.57 -0.92 -26.98
C GLU A 50 -17.36 0.14 -25.91
N ARG A 51 -17.81 1.38 -26.12
CA ARG A 51 -17.62 2.50 -25.18
C ARG A 51 -18.70 2.48 -24.08
N ARG A 52 -18.37 3.09 -22.94
CA ARG A 52 -19.35 3.50 -21.92
C ARG A 52 -19.25 5.03 -21.80
N GLU A 53 -20.39 5.71 -21.83
CA GLU A 53 -20.49 7.17 -21.67
C GLU A 53 -19.66 7.99 -22.68
N GLY A 54 -19.45 7.45 -23.90
CA GLY A 54 -18.66 8.12 -24.93
C GLY A 54 -17.15 8.29 -24.61
N VAL A 55 -16.65 7.78 -23.49
CA VAL A 55 -15.25 7.95 -23.07
C VAL A 55 -14.33 6.94 -23.77
N SER A 56 -13.08 7.35 -24.05
CA SER A 56 -12.05 6.45 -24.57
C SER A 56 -11.75 5.37 -23.52
N LYS A 57 -11.68 4.09 -23.94
CA LYS A 57 -11.21 3.03 -23.04
C LYS A 57 -9.81 3.34 -22.52
N PRO A 58 -9.51 3.04 -21.24
CA PRO A 58 -8.15 3.09 -20.74
C PRO A 58 -7.23 2.26 -21.64
N ARG A 59 -6.05 2.81 -21.95
CA ARG A 59 -5.03 2.06 -22.68
C ARG A 59 -4.49 0.95 -21.77
N SER A 60 -4.26 -0.24 -22.32
CA SER A 60 -3.74 -1.41 -21.58
C SER A 60 -2.40 -1.14 -20.89
N GLY A 61 -1.64 -0.15 -21.37
CA GLY A 61 -0.33 0.19 -20.83
C GLY A 61 0.71 -0.89 -21.11
N ARG A 62 1.90 -0.73 -20.50
CA ARG A 62 2.98 -1.70 -20.63
C ARG A 62 2.70 -2.90 -19.70
N PRO A 63 2.83 -4.15 -20.16
CA PRO A 63 2.75 -5.32 -19.30
C PRO A 63 3.74 -5.22 -18.12
N LYS A 64 3.30 -5.68 -16.94
CA LYS A 64 4.17 -5.76 -15.76
C LYS A 64 5.25 -6.82 -15.99
N LYS A 65 6.47 -6.56 -15.49
CA LYS A 65 7.58 -7.54 -15.52
C LYS A 65 7.42 -8.65 -14.50
N LEU A 66 6.77 -8.36 -13.37
CA LEU A 66 6.46 -9.34 -12.35
C LEU A 66 5.15 -10.04 -12.73
N THR A 67 5.17 -11.36 -12.69
CA THR A 67 3.99 -12.20 -12.88
C THR A 67 3.21 -12.34 -11.57
N GLU A 68 1.98 -12.86 -11.63
CA GLU A 68 1.20 -13.12 -10.40
C GLU A 68 1.89 -14.19 -9.54
N ALA A 69 2.56 -15.18 -10.14
CA ALA A 69 3.35 -16.16 -9.40
C ALA A 69 4.56 -15.52 -8.67
N ASP A 70 5.22 -14.53 -9.27
CA ASP A 70 6.30 -13.79 -8.61
C ASP A 70 5.76 -12.98 -7.42
N LYS A 71 4.57 -12.41 -7.56
CA LYS A 71 3.88 -11.70 -6.48
C LYS A 71 3.58 -12.67 -5.33
N ASP A 72 2.96 -13.81 -5.60
CA ASP A 72 2.58 -14.78 -4.55
C ASP A 72 3.80 -15.30 -3.79
N ARG A 73 4.90 -15.61 -4.49
CA ARG A 73 6.18 -15.95 -3.86
C ARG A 73 6.65 -14.87 -2.89
N LEU A 74 6.66 -13.62 -3.35
CA LEU A 74 7.12 -12.48 -2.55
C LEU A 74 6.22 -12.25 -1.32
N LEU A 75 4.90 -12.38 -1.47
CA LEU A 75 3.96 -12.28 -0.37
C LEU A 75 4.17 -13.38 0.66
N ASN A 76 4.33 -14.63 0.20
CA ASN A 76 4.57 -15.78 1.07
C ASN A 76 5.90 -15.64 1.82
N ALA A 77 6.96 -15.18 1.14
CA ALA A 77 8.25 -14.91 1.77
C ALA A 77 8.14 -13.84 2.88
N ILE A 78 7.40 -12.75 2.64
CA ILE A 78 7.14 -11.71 3.64
C ILE A 78 6.29 -12.23 4.80
N HIS A 79 5.31 -13.10 4.53
CA HIS A 79 4.48 -13.70 5.56
C HIS A 79 5.26 -14.69 6.44
N GLY A 80 6.18 -15.45 5.85
CA GLY A 80 7.08 -16.38 6.55
C GLY A 80 8.13 -15.66 7.40
N ASP A 81 8.85 -14.70 6.79
CA ASP A 81 9.78 -13.82 7.50
C ASP A 81 9.44 -12.34 7.27
N PRO A 82 8.71 -11.71 8.20
CA PRO A 82 8.38 -10.30 8.09
C PRO A 82 9.57 -9.35 8.20
N LYS A 83 10.78 -9.81 8.56
CA LYS A 83 12.01 -9.01 8.62
C LYS A 83 12.87 -9.12 7.36
N ILE A 84 12.37 -9.81 6.32
CA ILE A 84 13.04 -10.02 5.03
C ILE A 84 13.71 -8.75 4.46
N THR A 85 14.93 -8.92 3.96
CA THR A 85 15.73 -7.82 3.41
C THR A 85 15.33 -7.48 1.97
N ALA A 86 15.84 -6.35 1.47
CA ALA A 86 15.64 -5.97 0.08
C ALA A 86 16.28 -6.95 -0.90
N GLU A 87 17.41 -7.56 -0.51
CA GLU A 87 18.14 -8.49 -1.36
C GLU A 87 17.43 -9.84 -1.43
N ASP A 88 16.95 -10.35 -0.31
CA ASP A 88 16.16 -11.60 -0.28
C ASP A 88 14.90 -11.46 -1.14
N MET A 89 14.18 -10.33 -1.03
CA MET A 89 13.03 -10.05 -1.90
C MET A 89 13.39 -9.99 -3.40
N LEU A 90 14.62 -9.58 -3.74
CA LEU A 90 15.09 -9.59 -5.12
C LEU A 90 15.42 -11.01 -5.59
N ALA A 91 16.02 -11.81 -4.72
CA ALA A 91 16.30 -13.22 -4.98
C ALA A 91 15.02 -14.04 -5.22
N GLU A 92 13.94 -13.79 -4.47
CA GLU A 92 12.63 -14.44 -4.66
C GLU A 92 12.02 -14.25 -6.06
N VAL A 93 12.40 -13.16 -6.72
CA VAL A 93 11.96 -12.83 -8.08
C VAL A 93 13.08 -12.96 -9.12
N ASP A 94 14.17 -13.66 -8.79
CA ASP A 94 15.32 -13.91 -9.67
C ASP A 94 15.89 -12.61 -10.28
N HIS A 95 15.94 -11.55 -9.47
CA HIS A 95 16.43 -10.21 -9.83
C HIS A 95 15.84 -9.62 -11.14
N LYS A 96 14.65 -10.09 -11.57
CA LYS A 96 13.94 -9.64 -12.79
C LYS A 96 13.67 -8.13 -12.81
N VAL A 97 13.60 -7.54 -11.63
CA VAL A 97 13.28 -6.13 -11.40
C VAL A 97 14.18 -5.53 -10.34
N LYS A 98 14.20 -4.19 -10.25
CA LYS A 98 14.82 -3.48 -9.13
C LYS A 98 13.86 -3.38 -7.96
N TYR A 99 14.40 -3.18 -6.75
CA TYR A 99 13.64 -3.09 -5.50
C TYR A 99 12.51 -2.06 -5.56
N ARG A 100 12.68 -0.93 -6.26
CA ARG A 100 11.63 0.08 -6.45
C ARG A 100 10.36 -0.49 -7.10
N SER A 101 10.46 -1.48 -7.98
CA SER A 101 9.30 -2.15 -8.58
C SER A 101 8.57 -3.01 -7.55
N ILE A 102 9.32 -3.72 -6.70
CA ILE A 102 8.77 -4.50 -5.59
C ILE A 102 8.06 -3.57 -4.60
N GLN A 103 8.66 -2.43 -4.24
CA GLN A 103 8.01 -1.45 -3.36
C GLN A 103 6.68 -0.93 -3.93
N ARG A 104 6.59 -0.69 -5.24
CA ARG A 104 5.33 -0.27 -5.88
C ARG A 104 4.27 -1.37 -5.81
N LEU A 105 4.67 -2.62 -5.98
CA LEU A 105 3.79 -3.78 -5.82
C LEU A 105 3.30 -3.88 -4.36
N LEU A 106 4.21 -3.81 -3.39
CA LEU A 106 3.86 -3.86 -1.96
C LEU A 106 2.92 -2.72 -1.55
N ASN A 107 3.16 -1.51 -2.04
CA ASN A 107 2.27 -0.38 -1.79
C ASN A 107 0.87 -0.61 -2.38
N ALA A 108 0.77 -1.24 -3.55
CA ALA A 108 -0.53 -1.59 -4.14
C ALA A 108 -1.28 -2.64 -3.28
N GLU A 109 -0.53 -3.54 -2.62
CA GLU A 109 -1.05 -4.51 -1.64
C GLU A 109 -1.18 -3.92 -0.21
N ASN A 110 -1.09 -2.59 -0.06
CA ASN A 110 -1.17 -1.89 1.24
C ASN A 110 -0.13 -2.33 2.29
N MET A 111 1.02 -2.80 1.85
CA MET A 111 2.13 -3.18 2.71
C MET A 111 3.29 -2.19 2.62
N ARG A 112 3.94 -1.98 3.75
CA ARG A 112 5.14 -1.15 3.86
C ARG A 112 5.99 -1.63 5.02
N LYS A 113 7.27 -1.25 5.01
CA LYS A 113 8.15 -1.46 6.17
C LYS A 113 7.77 -0.51 7.30
N TRP A 114 7.70 -1.06 8.49
CA TRP A 114 7.45 -0.40 9.75
C TRP A 114 8.65 -0.56 10.66
N ARG A 115 8.86 0.39 11.57
CA ARG A 115 9.82 0.22 12.65
C ARG A 115 9.29 -0.84 13.61
N CYS A 116 10.15 -1.77 14.05
CA CYS A 116 9.81 -2.70 15.11
C CYS A 116 9.54 -1.93 16.41
N SER A 117 8.44 -2.27 17.07
CA SER A 117 8.02 -1.66 18.32
C SER A 117 8.87 -2.19 19.45
N TRP A 118 9.50 -1.28 20.17
CA TRP A 118 10.24 -1.58 21.39
C TRP A 118 9.27 -1.56 22.58
N ARG A 119 8.46 -2.62 22.66
CA ARG A 119 7.53 -2.80 23.78
C ARG A 119 7.63 -4.25 24.23
N PRO A 120 7.87 -4.50 25.53
CA PRO A 120 7.73 -5.83 26.08
C PRO A 120 6.32 -6.36 25.78
N PHE A 121 6.25 -7.62 25.39
CA PHE A 121 4.97 -8.31 25.26
C PHE A 121 4.28 -8.34 26.62
N LEU A 122 3.02 -7.91 26.65
CA LEU A 122 2.23 -7.93 27.86
C LEU A 122 1.49 -9.26 27.94
N LYS A 123 2.04 -10.20 28.73
CA LYS A 123 1.36 -11.47 29.03
C LYS A 123 0.00 -11.19 29.69
N GLU A 124 -0.95 -12.10 29.48
CA GLU A 124 -2.31 -11.96 30.02
C GLU A 124 -2.33 -11.78 31.54
N GLU A 125 -1.49 -12.53 32.26
CA GLU A 125 -1.31 -12.38 33.71
C GLU A 125 -0.85 -10.97 34.11
N HIS A 126 0.08 -10.40 33.35
CA HIS A 126 0.61 -9.06 33.61
C HIS A 126 -0.44 -8.00 33.27
N ALA A 127 -1.21 -8.20 32.20
CA ALA A 127 -2.32 -7.35 31.83
C ALA A 127 -3.40 -7.33 32.93
N LEU A 128 -3.74 -8.49 33.48
CA LEU A 128 -4.71 -8.61 34.56
C LEU A 128 -4.24 -7.88 35.82
N LYS A 129 -2.99 -8.09 36.24
CA LYS A 129 -2.39 -7.39 37.40
C LYS A 129 -2.42 -5.87 37.20
N ARG A 130 -2.05 -5.39 36.01
CA ARG A 130 -2.10 -3.95 35.67
C ARG A 130 -3.52 -3.41 35.68
N LEU A 131 -4.48 -4.17 35.15
CA LEU A 131 -5.90 -3.79 35.13
C LEU A 131 -6.47 -3.71 36.55
N GLN A 132 -6.20 -4.71 37.40
CA GLN A 132 -6.60 -4.70 38.81
C GLN A 132 -5.99 -3.53 39.57
N TRP A 133 -4.70 -3.23 39.33
CA TRP A 133 -4.04 -2.06 39.89
C TRP A 133 -4.74 -0.77 39.46
N ALA A 134 -5.01 -0.61 38.16
CA ALA A 134 -5.70 0.56 37.62
C ALA A 134 -7.10 0.73 38.22
N HIS A 135 -7.86 -0.36 38.40
CA HIS A 135 -9.16 -0.31 39.06
C HIS A 135 -9.05 0.07 40.55
N ARG A 136 -8.09 -0.51 41.28
CA ARG A 136 -7.88 -0.23 42.70
C ARG A 136 -7.61 1.26 42.96
N TYR A 137 -6.82 1.89 42.11
CA TYR A 137 -6.41 3.29 42.28
C TYR A 137 -7.14 4.27 41.34
N ARG A 138 -8.22 3.84 40.67
CA ARG A 138 -8.98 4.66 39.71
C ARG A 138 -9.52 5.96 40.31
N HIS A 139 -9.84 5.94 41.60
CA HIS A 139 -10.47 7.04 42.32
C HIS A 139 -9.50 7.83 43.20
N PHE A 140 -8.19 7.58 43.08
CA PHE A 140 -7.19 8.37 43.79
C PHE A 140 -7.21 9.82 43.32
N THR A 141 -7.22 10.72 44.29
CA THR A 141 -7.13 12.16 44.06
C THR A 141 -5.66 12.60 43.90
N PRO A 142 -5.39 13.80 43.35
CA PRO A 142 -4.04 14.35 43.31
C PRO A 142 -3.35 14.37 44.68
N GLU A 143 -4.10 14.64 45.76
CA GLU A 143 -3.61 14.65 47.14
C GLU A 143 -3.18 13.25 47.61
N ASP A 144 -3.88 12.20 47.18
CA ASP A 144 -3.50 10.81 47.47
C ASP A 144 -2.21 10.43 46.75
N TRP A 145 -2.07 10.82 45.47
CA TRP A 145 -0.84 10.58 44.70
C TRP A 145 0.37 11.33 45.23
N ALA A 146 0.17 12.52 45.83
CA ALA A 146 1.24 13.31 46.43
C ALA A 146 1.93 12.61 47.63
N ARG A 147 1.29 11.58 48.20
CA ARG A 147 1.85 10.76 49.29
C ARG A 147 2.65 9.56 48.78
N VAL A 148 2.64 9.28 47.48
CA VAL A 148 3.30 8.11 46.89
C VAL A 148 4.68 8.51 46.37
N PHE A 149 5.72 7.85 46.89
CA PHE A 149 7.08 7.96 46.38
C PHE A 149 7.40 6.80 45.44
N TRP A 150 7.93 7.12 44.27
CA TRP A 150 8.34 6.15 43.27
C TRP A 150 9.87 6.10 43.22
N SER A 151 10.43 4.90 43.23
CA SER A 151 11.85 4.65 42.99
C SER A 151 12.00 3.57 41.92
N ASP A 152 12.95 3.76 41.01
CA ASP A 152 13.32 2.78 39.98
C ASP A 152 14.85 2.79 39.81
N GLU A 153 15.40 1.67 39.37
CA GLU A 153 16.82 1.53 39.08
C GLU A 153 17.05 1.59 37.57
N CYS A 154 18.05 2.33 37.11
CA CYS A 154 18.41 2.38 35.70
C CYS A 154 19.90 2.09 35.48
N THR A 155 20.20 1.29 34.47
CA THR A 155 21.57 1.01 34.03
C THR A 155 22.01 2.09 33.05
N VAL A 156 23.16 2.73 33.31
CA VAL A 156 23.75 3.75 32.43
C VAL A 156 24.96 3.14 31.70
N GLU A 157 24.75 2.68 30.46
CA GLU A 157 25.82 2.15 29.62
C GLU A 157 26.35 3.21 28.64
N ARG A 158 27.67 3.26 28.43
CA ARG A 158 28.29 4.12 27.41
C ARG A 158 28.48 3.35 26.10
N GLY A 159 27.72 3.71 25.06
CA GLY A 159 28.19 3.56 23.69
C GLY A 159 27.66 2.40 22.83
N ILE A 160 26.45 1.86 23.06
CA ILE A 160 25.82 0.95 22.09
C ILE A 160 24.39 1.43 21.80
N GLY A 161 24.26 2.28 20.78
CA GLY A 161 22.95 2.58 20.21
C GLY A 161 22.40 1.33 19.52
N VAL A 162 21.32 0.75 20.05
CA VAL A 162 20.74 -0.45 19.46
C VAL A 162 20.17 -0.12 18.08
N ARG A 163 20.63 -0.86 17.05
CA ARG A 163 20.14 -0.69 15.68
C ARG A 163 18.64 -0.96 15.62
N ARG A 164 17.91 -0.06 14.98
CA ARG A 164 16.47 -0.20 14.79
C ARG A 164 16.19 -1.21 13.69
N GLU A 165 15.47 -2.26 14.05
CA GLU A 165 14.97 -3.27 13.11
C GLU A 165 13.70 -2.79 12.40
N TRP A 166 13.47 -3.32 11.20
CA TRP A 166 12.31 -3.03 10.37
C TRP A 166 11.56 -4.30 10.04
N THR A 167 10.24 -4.23 10.00
CA THR A 167 9.35 -5.37 9.73
C THR A 167 8.19 -4.96 8.82
N PHE A 168 7.62 -5.90 8.08
CA PHE A 168 6.38 -5.71 7.34
C PHE A 168 5.11 -5.83 8.21
N ILE A 169 5.23 -6.21 9.48
CA ILE A 169 4.11 -6.25 10.43
C ILE A 169 3.70 -4.83 10.82
N ARG A 170 2.40 -4.53 10.78
CA ARG A 170 1.86 -3.24 11.23
C ARG A 170 2.14 -3.00 12.72
N PRO A 171 2.38 -1.76 13.16
CA PRO A 171 2.72 -1.46 14.55
C PRO A 171 1.75 -2.03 15.60
N LYS A 172 0.45 -2.11 15.28
CA LYS A 172 -0.56 -2.69 16.16
C LYS A 172 -0.44 -4.22 16.31
N ASP A 173 0.09 -4.89 15.29
CA ASP A 173 0.15 -6.36 15.15
C ASP A 173 1.56 -6.90 15.53
N GLN A 174 2.50 -6.00 15.87
CA GLN A 174 3.89 -6.32 16.23
C GLN A 174 4.10 -6.91 17.63
N PRO A 175 3.32 -6.56 18.67
CA PRO A 175 3.46 -7.19 19.98
C PRO A 175 3.18 -8.68 19.85
N ARG A 176 4.23 -9.49 19.93
CA ARG A 176 4.19 -10.95 19.90
C ARG A 176 5.03 -11.46 21.05
N GLU A 177 4.69 -12.65 21.53
CA GLU A 177 5.33 -13.29 22.68
C GLU A 177 6.86 -13.38 22.51
N ASP A 178 7.33 -13.61 21.29
CA ASP A 178 8.75 -13.74 20.93
C ASP A 178 9.53 -12.40 20.87
N ASN A 179 8.86 -11.25 20.98
CA ASN A 179 9.50 -9.92 20.87
C ASN A 179 9.84 -9.30 22.24
N VAL A 180 9.81 -10.08 23.33
CA VAL A 180 10.31 -9.64 24.64
C VAL A 180 11.83 -9.68 24.61
N LYS A 181 12.47 -8.52 24.40
CA LYS A 181 13.83 -8.35 24.93
C LYS A 181 13.68 -8.21 26.43
N ASP A 182 13.98 -9.27 27.15
CA ASP A 182 14.21 -9.18 28.59
C ASP A 182 15.33 -8.17 28.81
N TYR A 183 15.06 -7.13 29.60
CA TYR A 183 16.07 -6.16 30.03
C TYR A 183 17.12 -6.79 30.97
N HIS A 184 16.99 -8.08 31.28
CA HIS A 184 17.90 -8.88 32.09
C HIS A 184 18.44 -10.04 31.26
N THR A 185 19.32 -9.75 30.30
CA THR A 185 20.28 -10.79 29.88
C THR A 185 21.40 -10.76 30.90
N GLU A 186 21.33 -11.66 31.89
CA GLU A 186 22.39 -11.89 32.85
C GLU A 186 23.71 -12.19 32.11
N GLY A 187 24.61 -11.22 32.12
CA GLY A 187 26.02 -11.46 31.80
C GLY A 187 26.65 -12.26 32.94
N SER A 188 26.53 -13.58 32.88
CA SER A 188 27.30 -14.51 33.71
C SER A 188 28.19 -15.35 32.82
N LYS A 189 29.40 -14.85 32.58
CA LYS A 189 30.72 -15.52 32.67
C LYS A 189 31.82 -14.65 32.08
#